data_AF-B6SE04-F1
#
_entry.id   AF-B6SE04-F1
#
_cell.length_a   1.000
_cell.length_b   1.000
_cell.length_c   1.000
_cell.angle_alpha   90.00
_cell.angle_beta   90.00
_cell.angle_gamma   90.00
#
_symmetry.space_group_name_H-M   'P 1'
#
loop_
_entity.id
_entity.type
_entity.pdbx_description
1 polymer ?
#
loop_
_entity_poly.entity_id
_entity_poly.type
_entity_poly.pdbx_seq_one_letter_code
_entity_poly.pdbx_strand_id
1 'polypeptide(L)'
;MTIMRKHHPIMKIVNGSFIDLPTPSNISAWWNFGSLLGLCLMIQILTGLFLAMHYTADITSAFSSVAHICRDVQYGWLIRNIHANGASMFFICIYLHIGRGLYYGSYLYKETWNVGVILLLLVMATAFVGYVLPWGQMSFWGATVITNLLSAVPYIGTTLVEWIWGGFSVDNATLTRFFTFHFLLPFVIIGASAVHLLFLHETGSNNPTGLQSNPDKIPFHPYFSYKDLLGALLVITLLLLLALLSPNLLGDPENFTPANPLVTPPHIKP
;
A
#
# COMPACT_ATOMS: atom_id res chain seq x y z
N MET A 1 -8.97 35.70 23.97
CA MET A 1 -8.84 35.34 22.54
C MET A 1 -9.25 33.89 22.36
N THR A 2 -10.10 33.59 21.39
CA THR A 2 -10.47 32.23 21.01
C THR A 2 -9.30 31.54 20.30
N ILE A 3 -8.97 30.31 20.67
CA ILE A 3 -7.83 29.58 20.08
C ILE A 3 -8.17 29.22 18.63
N MET A 4 -7.40 29.74 17.67
CA MET A 4 -7.62 29.55 16.23
C MET A 4 -7.81 28.08 15.84
N ARG A 5 -7.01 27.20 16.45
CA ARG A 5 -7.04 25.74 16.28
C ARG A 5 -8.42 25.10 16.50
N LYS A 6 -9.28 25.70 17.34
CA LYS A 6 -10.62 25.18 17.66
C LYS A 6 -11.75 25.80 16.84
N HIS A 7 -11.50 26.93 16.15
CA HIS A 7 -12.53 27.70 15.46
C HIS A 7 -12.33 27.79 13.94
N HIS A 8 -11.09 27.84 13.46
CA HIS A 8 -10.85 27.88 12.02
C HIS A 8 -11.35 26.58 11.37
N PRO A 9 -12.23 26.63 10.34
CA PRO A 9 -12.92 25.44 9.82
C PRO A 9 -11.99 24.26 9.48
N ILE A 10 -10.85 24.54 8.85
CA ILE A 10 -9.85 23.51 8.52
C ILE A 10 -9.07 23.05 9.75
N MET A 11 -8.63 23.98 10.61
CA MET A 11 -7.81 23.60 11.77
C MET A 11 -8.63 22.83 12.80
N LYS A 12 -9.93 23.10 12.89
CA LYS A 12 -10.85 22.37 13.77
C LYS A 12 -10.89 20.88 13.44
N ILE A 13 -10.87 20.53 12.15
CA ILE A 13 -10.82 19.14 11.69
C ILE A 13 -9.51 18.51 12.17
N VAL A 14 -8.37 19.12 11.85
CA VAL A 14 -7.04 18.65 12.27
C VAL A 14 -6.94 18.52 13.79
N ASN A 15 -7.50 19.48 14.53
CA ASN A 15 -7.51 19.46 15.98
C ASN A 15 -8.28 18.27 16.53
N GLY A 16 -9.51 18.07 16.04
CA GLY A 16 -10.38 16.99 16.51
C GLY A 16 -9.91 15.60 16.11
N SER A 17 -9.19 15.49 14.99
CA SER A 17 -8.70 14.21 14.47
C SER A 17 -7.28 13.84 14.89
N PHE A 18 -6.47 14.78 15.38
CA PHE A 18 -5.03 14.55 15.57
C PHE A 18 -4.42 15.17 16.83
N ILE A 19 -5.03 16.21 17.41
CA ILE A 19 -4.43 16.93 18.54
C ILE A 19 -5.20 16.65 19.81
N ASP A 20 -6.45 17.10 19.86
CA ASP A 20 -7.34 16.95 21.02
C ASP A 20 -8.18 15.66 20.94
N LEU A 21 -7.87 14.74 20.01
CA LEU A 21 -8.59 13.48 19.85
C LEU A 21 -8.50 12.64 21.14
N PRO A 22 -9.62 12.34 21.82
CA PRO A 22 -9.61 11.58 23.07
C PRO A 22 -9.35 10.09 22.78
N THR A 23 -8.22 9.59 23.24
CA THR A 23 -7.72 8.24 22.93
C THR A 23 -7.57 7.42 24.22
N PRO A 24 -7.91 6.11 24.24
CA PRO A 24 -7.72 5.27 25.43
C PRO A 24 -6.26 5.30 25.87
N SER A 25 -6.01 5.53 27.17
CA SER A 25 -4.66 5.68 27.72
C SER A 25 -3.77 4.44 27.52
N ASN A 26 -4.38 3.26 27.44
CA ASN A 26 -3.71 1.96 27.48
C ASN A 26 -3.51 1.28 26.11
N ILE A 27 -3.70 1.97 24.97
CA ILE A 27 -3.44 1.34 23.66
C ILE A 27 -1.95 0.99 23.51
N SER A 28 -1.66 -0.23 23.07
CA SER A 28 -0.30 -0.79 22.97
C SER A 28 0.38 -0.43 21.64
N ALA A 29 1.58 -0.96 21.38
CA ALA A 29 2.31 -0.75 20.12
C ALA A 29 1.53 -1.23 18.88
N TRP A 30 0.60 -2.17 19.05
CA TRP A 30 -0.25 -2.68 17.97
C TRP A 30 -1.15 -1.60 17.34
N TRP A 31 -1.43 -0.50 18.06
CA TRP A 31 -2.21 0.62 17.52
C TRP A 31 -1.43 1.53 16.58
N ASN A 32 -0.09 1.49 16.60
CA ASN A 32 0.76 2.26 15.71
C ASN A 32 0.59 1.84 14.24
N PHE A 33 0.17 0.60 13.96
CA PHE A 33 0.05 0.14 12.58
C PHE A 33 -0.98 0.93 11.75
N GLY A 34 -1.90 1.68 12.35
CA GLY A 34 -2.75 2.61 11.61
C GLY A 34 -1.95 3.77 10.99
N SER A 35 -1.13 4.46 11.79
CA SER A 35 -0.30 5.57 11.30
C SER A 35 0.86 5.09 10.42
N LEU A 36 1.41 3.90 10.70
CA LEU A 36 2.44 3.29 9.84
C LEU A 36 1.93 2.95 8.43
N LEU A 37 0.65 2.56 8.28
CA LEU A 37 0.04 2.35 6.96
C LEU A 37 -0.09 3.68 6.20
N GLY A 38 -0.47 4.76 6.90
CA GLY A 38 -0.46 6.11 6.32
C GLY A 38 0.94 6.53 5.86
N LEU A 39 1.98 6.24 6.66
CA LEU A 39 3.37 6.47 6.29
C LEU A 39 3.79 5.66 5.05
N CYS A 40 3.46 4.36 5.01
CA CYS A 40 3.75 3.51 3.85
C CYS A 40 3.08 4.06 2.58
N LEU A 41 1.81 4.47 2.67
CA LEU A 41 1.09 5.06 1.54
C LEU A 41 1.76 6.34 1.03
N MET A 42 2.18 7.24 1.93
CA MET A 42 2.91 8.45 1.54
C MET A 42 4.25 8.12 0.87
N ILE A 43 5.02 7.18 1.42
CA ILE A 43 6.29 6.73 0.82
C ILE A 43 6.06 6.17 -0.58
N GLN A 44 5.05 5.30 -0.77
CA GLN A 44 4.75 4.70 -2.07
C GLN A 44 4.32 5.74 -3.10
N ILE A 45 3.46 6.70 -2.74
CA ILE A 45 3.02 7.76 -3.65
C ILE A 45 4.19 8.65 -4.07
N LEU A 46 5.01 9.10 -3.11
CA LEU A 46 6.13 9.97 -3.41
C LEU A 46 7.16 9.26 -4.29
N THR A 47 7.64 8.09 -3.87
CA THR A 47 8.62 7.33 -4.66
C THR A 47 8.06 6.91 -6.01
N GLY A 48 6.80 6.47 -6.07
CA GLY A 48 6.13 6.08 -7.31
C GLY A 48 5.99 7.23 -8.30
N LEU A 49 5.68 8.44 -7.82
CA LEU A 49 5.61 9.64 -8.65
C LEU A 49 6.97 9.95 -9.28
N PHE A 50 8.06 9.92 -8.51
CA PHE A 50 9.40 10.15 -9.05
C PHE A 50 9.83 9.06 -10.03
N LEU A 51 9.48 7.79 -9.79
CA LEU A 51 9.74 6.71 -10.75
C LEU A 51 8.94 6.89 -12.04
N ALA A 52 7.68 7.31 -11.95
CA ALA A 52 6.80 7.53 -13.09
C ALA A 52 7.31 8.64 -14.03
N MET A 53 8.07 9.62 -13.53
CA MET A 53 8.69 10.66 -14.36
C MET A 53 9.76 10.13 -15.33
N HIS A 54 10.25 8.91 -15.11
CA HIS A 54 11.33 8.28 -15.88
C HIS A 54 10.93 6.92 -16.49
N TYR A 55 9.76 6.40 -16.14
CA TYR A 55 9.26 5.11 -16.64
C TYR A 55 8.54 5.27 -17.98
N THR A 56 8.64 4.26 -18.84
CA THR A 56 7.88 4.18 -20.11
C THR A 56 7.00 2.94 -20.12
N ALA A 57 5.69 3.14 -20.29
CA ALA A 57 4.68 2.06 -20.31
C ALA A 57 4.49 1.47 -21.72
N ASP A 58 5.59 0.97 -22.31
CA ASP A 58 5.62 0.27 -23.59
C ASP A 58 6.48 -1.01 -23.48
N ILE A 59 5.99 -2.16 -23.96
CA ILE A 59 6.65 -3.46 -23.75
C ILE A 59 8.08 -3.53 -24.29
N THR A 60 8.41 -2.72 -25.31
CA THR A 60 9.75 -2.71 -25.91
C THR A 60 10.76 -1.96 -25.04
N SER A 61 10.29 -1.08 -24.16
CA SER A 61 11.12 -0.16 -23.37
C SER A 61 10.85 -0.18 -21.87
N ALA A 62 9.83 -0.88 -21.38
CA ALA A 62 9.46 -0.89 -19.97
C ALA A 62 10.59 -1.42 -19.08
N PHE A 63 11.11 -2.61 -19.41
CA PHE A 63 12.23 -3.22 -18.68
C PHE A 63 13.49 -2.34 -18.73
N SER A 64 13.83 -1.81 -19.89
CA SER A 64 15.02 -0.96 -20.06
C SER A 64 14.84 0.41 -19.39
N SER A 65 13.63 0.96 -19.32
CA SER A 65 13.36 2.22 -18.60
C SER A 65 13.56 2.06 -17.09
N VAL A 66 13.16 0.92 -16.51
CA VAL A 66 13.46 0.60 -15.10
C VAL A 66 14.96 0.40 -14.89
N ALA A 67 15.66 -0.25 -15.83
CA ALA A 67 17.11 -0.36 -15.76
C ALA A 67 17.81 1.01 -15.84
N HIS A 68 17.35 1.90 -16.72
CA HIS A 68 17.81 3.28 -16.86
C HIS A 68 17.58 4.08 -15.56
N ILE A 69 16.41 3.96 -14.92
CA ILE A 69 16.15 4.58 -13.60
C ILE A 69 17.22 4.16 -12.59
N CYS A 70 17.54 2.87 -12.51
CA CYS A 70 18.51 2.38 -11.54
C CYS A 70 19.95 2.77 -11.86
N ARG A 71 20.31 2.97 -13.14
CA ARG A 71 21.71 3.13 -13.58
C ARG A 71 22.10 4.58 -13.85
N ASP A 72 21.18 5.37 -14.39
CA ASP A 72 21.50 6.67 -15.01
C ASP A 72 20.82 7.84 -14.27
N VAL A 73 19.66 7.61 -13.66
CA VAL A 73 18.97 8.64 -12.87
C VAL A 73 19.63 8.81 -11.50
N GLN A 74 19.95 10.04 -11.12
CA GLN A 74 20.56 10.36 -9.83
C GLN A 74 19.67 9.87 -8.67
N TYR A 75 20.23 9.01 -7.82
CA TYR A 75 19.51 8.31 -6.74
C TYR A 75 18.32 7.44 -7.19
N GLY A 76 18.15 7.18 -8.49
CA GLY A 76 17.03 6.39 -9.01
C GLY A 76 17.02 4.95 -8.48
N TRP A 77 18.20 4.35 -8.30
CA TRP A 77 18.34 3.04 -7.64
C TRP A 77 17.77 3.03 -6.22
N LEU A 78 18.00 4.10 -5.45
CA LEU A 78 17.53 4.21 -4.06
C LEU A 78 16.02 4.38 -4.04
N ILE A 79 15.48 5.27 -4.87
CA ILE A 79 14.03 5.49 -5.00
C ILE A 79 13.34 4.19 -5.42
N ARG A 80 13.88 3.47 -6.41
CA ARG A 80 13.35 2.18 -6.86
C ARG A 80 13.39 1.14 -5.75
N ASN A 81 14.49 1.04 -5.01
CA ASN A 81 14.63 0.07 -3.92
C ASN A 81 13.70 0.39 -2.74
N ILE A 82 13.52 1.67 -2.39
CA ILE A 82 12.55 2.11 -1.38
C ILE A 82 11.13 1.80 -1.85
N HIS A 83 10.78 2.06 -3.11
CA HIS A 83 9.44 1.77 -3.63
C HIS A 83 9.12 0.26 -3.63
N ALA A 84 10.08 -0.57 -4.05
CA ALA A 84 9.92 -2.02 -4.09
C ALA A 84 9.83 -2.63 -2.67
N ASN A 85 10.79 -2.32 -1.79
CA ASN A 85 10.78 -2.84 -0.41
C ASN A 85 9.70 -2.18 0.45
N GLY A 86 9.30 -0.95 0.12
CA GLY A 86 8.21 -0.22 0.75
C GLY A 86 6.86 -0.89 0.52
N ALA A 87 6.64 -1.50 -0.66
CA ALA A 87 5.47 -2.34 -0.90
C ALA A 87 5.42 -3.54 0.07
N SER A 88 6.54 -4.24 0.28
CA SER A 88 6.63 -5.34 1.26
C SER A 88 6.37 -4.85 2.69
N MET A 89 6.94 -3.69 3.07
CA MET A 89 6.68 -3.08 4.37
C MET A 89 5.21 -2.69 4.56
N PHE A 90 4.54 -2.26 3.50
CA PHE A 90 3.10 -1.99 3.50
C PHE A 90 2.32 -3.27 3.87
N PHE A 91 2.60 -4.40 3.21
CA PHE A 91 1.93 -5.67 3.52
C PHE A 91 2.24 -6.20 4.91
N ILE A 92 3.49 -6.07 5.37
CA ILE A 92 3.83 -6.42 6.77
C ILE A 92 2.97 -5.59 7.73
N CYS A 93 2.90 -4.27 7.52
CA CYS A 93 2.09 -3.39 8.36
C CYS A 93 0.59 -3.73 8.29
N ILE A 94 0.06 -4.03 7.11
CA ILE A 94 -1.39 -4.28 6.95
C ILE A 94 -1.79 -5.61 7.60
N TYR A 95 -0.96 -6.65 7.48
CA TYR A 95 -1.23 -7.92 8.13
C TYR A 95 -1.15 -7.82 9.65
N LEU A 96 -0.18 -7.06 10.20
CA LEU A 96 -0.12 -6.81 11.64
C LEU A 96 -1.30 -5.94 12.12
N HIS A 97 -1.73 -4.97 11.31
CA HIS A 97 -2.92 -4.16 11.59
C HIS A 97 -4.21 -5.01 11.66
N ILE A 98 -4.39 -5.91 10.69
CA ILE A 98 -5.51 -6.86 10.64
C ILE A 98 -5.42 -7.83 11.81
N GLY A 99 -4.25 -8.40 12.08
CA GLY A 99 -4.01 -9.32 13.20
C GLY A 99 -4.37 -8.69 14.54
N ARG A 100 -3.98 -7.43 14.77
CA ARG A 100 -4.46 -6.64 15.92
C ARG A 100 -5.97 -6.57 15.95
N GLY A 101 -6.60 -6.25 14.82
CA GLY A 101 -8.05 -6.11 14.73
C GLY A 101 -8.80 -7.39 15.06
N LEU A 102 -8.28 -8.55 14.64
CA LEU A 102 -8.79 -9.87 15.00
C LEU A 102 -8.60 -10.17 16.49
N TYR A 103 -7.36 -10.03 16.98
CA TYR A 103 -7.00 -10.39 18.35
C TYR A 103 -7.76 -9.60 19.42
N TYR A 104 -7.93 -8.28 19.20
CA TYR A 104 -8.63 -7.40 20.15
C TYR A 104 -10.11 -7.17 19.81
N GLY A 105 -10.71 -7.96 18.91
CA GLY A 105 -12.13 -7.83 18.57
C GLY A 105 -12.52 -6.49 17.93
N SER A 106 -11.59 -5.78 17.27
CA SER A 106 -11.86 -4.48 16.66
C SER A 106 -12.74 -4.59 15.41
N TYR A 107 -12.91 -5.79 14.85
CA TYR A 107 -13.86 -6.07 13.76
C TYR A 107 -15.33 -5.83 14.16
N LEU A 108 -15.63 -5.70 15.46
CA LEU A 108 -16.96 -5.32 15.94
C LEU A 108 -17.36 -3.90 15.51
N TYR A 109 -16.39 -3.04 15.17
CA TYR A 109 -16.63 -1.76 14.50
C TYR A 109 -16.85 -1.99 13.01
N LYS A 110 -18.05 -2.49 12.66
CA LYS A 110 -18.37 -3.06 11.35
C LYS A 110 -18.05 -2.15 10.17
N GLU A 111 -18.43 -0.87 10.23
CA GLU A 111 -18.17 0.05 9.11
C GLU A 111 -16.68 0.29 8.92
N THR A 112 -15.95 0.60 9.99
CA THR A 112 -14.48 0.73 9.97
C THR A 112 -13.83 -0.55 9.45
N TRP A 113 -14.26 -1.72 9.92
CA TRP A 113 -13.73 -3.01 9.51
C TRP A 113 -13.98 -3.31 8.02
N ASN A 114 -15.21 -3.11 7.53
CA ASN A 114 -15.58 -3.36 6.14
C ASN A 114 -14.83 -2.42 5.18
N VAL A 115 -14.68 -1.15 5.52
CA VAL A 115 -13.81 -0.24 4.76
C VAL A 115 -12.35 -0.69 4.81
N GLY A 116 -11.90 -1.26 5.94
CA GLY A 116 -10.58 -1.88 6.08
C GLY A 116 -10.37 -3.07 5.11
N VAL A 117 -11.40 -3.91 4.91
CA VAL A 117 -11.37 -4.99 3.91
C VAL A 117 -11.27 -4.43 2.49
N ILE A 118 -12.03 -3.37 2.18
CA ILE A 118 -11.92 -2.68 0.88
C ILE A 118 -10.51 -2.11 0.68
N LEU A 119 -9.92 -1.50 1.70
CA LEU A 119 -8.54 -0.99 1.66
C LEU A 119 -7.52 -2.10 1.40
N LEU A 120 -7.67 -3.27 2.05
CA LEU A 120 -6.81 -4.42 1.78
C LEU A 120 -6.89 -4.83 0.31
N LEU A 121 -8.10 -4.97 -0.25
CA LEU A 121 -8.29 -5.37 -1.65
C LEU A 121 -7.72 -4.33 -2.62
N LEU A 122 -7.86 -3.03 -2.32
CA LEU A 122 -7.27 -1.95 -3.11
C LEU A 122 -5.73 -2.00 -3.08
N VAL A 123 -5.12 -2.21 -1.92
CA VAL A 123 -3.66 -2.35 -1.78
C VAL A 123 -3.17 -3.59 -2.51
N MET A 124 -3.88 -4.72 -2.42
CA MET A 124 -3.59 -5.95 -3.18
C MET A 124 -3.63 -5.71 -4.69
N ALA A 125 -4.71 -5.09 -5.19
CA ALA A 125 -4.84 -4.76 -6.59
C ALA A 125 -3.71 -3.84 -7.07
N THR A 126 -3.43 -2.77 -6.29
CA THR A 126 -2.37 -1.79 -6.59
C THR A 126 -1.01 -2.45 -6.68
N ALA A 127 -0.64 -3.28 -5.71
CA ALA A 127 0.66 -3.95 -5.67
C ALA A 127 0.79 -4.96 -6.81
N PHE A 128 -0.27 -5.72 -7.11
CA PHE A 128 -0.28 -6.67 -8.23
C PHE A 128 -0.01 -5.96 -9.56
N VAL A 129 -0.78 -4.91 -9.90
CA VAL A 129 -0.56 -4.20 -11.18
C VAL A 129 0.78 -3.46 -11.21
N GLY A 130 1.30 -3.04 -10.05
CA GLY A 130 2.63 -2.44 -9.91
C GLY A 130 3.76 -3.43 -10.18
N TYR A 131 3.61 -4.67 -9.72
CA TYR A 131 4.59 -5.74 -9.93
C TYR A 131 4.73 -6.14 -11.41
N VAL A 132 3.74 -5.83 -12.25
CA VAL A 132 3.80 -6.09 -13.70
C VAL A 132 4.67 -5.08 -14.43
N LEU A 133 4.78 -3.85 -13.92
CA LEU A 133 5.40 -2.71 -14.63
C LEU A 133 6.88 -2.88 -15.01
N PRO A 134 7.74 -3.54 -14.21
CA PRO A 134 9.12 -3.81 -14.62
C PRO A 134 9.25 -4.70 -15.85
N TRP A 135 8.19 -5.43 -16.24
CA TRP A 135 8.14 -6.27 -17.42
C TRP A 135 9.26 -7.33 -17.49
N GLY A 136 9.59 -7.91 -16.33
CA GLY A 136 10.47 -9.09 -16.24
C GLY A 136 9.68 -10.41 -16.37
N GLN A 137 10.38 -11.54 -16.29
CA GLN A 137 9.76 -12.86 -16.44
C GLN A 137 8.66 -13.13 -15.41
N MET A 138 8.91 -12.90 -14.12
CA MET A 138 7.89 -13.12 -13.08
C MET A 138 6.74 -12.12 -13.19
N SER A 139 7.01 -10.86 -13.56
CA SER A 139 5.99 -9.86 -13.86
C SER A 139 5.01 -10.33 -14.93
N PHE A 140 5.52 -10.77 -16.08
CA PHE A 140 4.70 -11.18 -17.23
C PHE A 140 3.94 -12.49 -16.98
N TRP A 141 4.64 -13.53 -16.52
CA TRP A 141 4.03 -14.84 -16.30
C TRP A 141 3.09 -14.84 -15.09
N GLY A 142 3.42 -14.09 -14.04
CA GLY A 142 2.52 -13.86 -12.91
C GLY A 142 1.23 -13.16 -13.35
N ALA A 143 1.34 -12.11 -14.17
CA ALA A 143 0.17 -11.45 -14.74
C ALA A 143 -0.70 -12.42 -15.56
N THR A 144 -0.07 -13.20 -16.44
CA THR A 144 -0.74 -14.18 -17.30
C THR A 144 -1.52 -15.21 -16.49
N VAL A 145 -0.88 -15.84 -15.50
CA VAL A 145 -1.53 -16.88 -14.68
C VAL A 145 -2.65 -16.30 -13.83
N ILE A 146 -2.40 -15.20 -13.10
CA ILE A 146 -3.35 -14.65 -12.13
C ILE A 146 -4.59 -14.08 -12.81
N THR A 147 -4.42 -13.31 -13.89
CA THR A 147 -5.58 -12.75 -14.61
C THR A 147 -6.40 -13.83 -15.31
N ASN A 148 -5.75 -14.89 -15.80
CA ASN A 148 -6.46 -15.99 -16.46
C ASN A 148 -7.30 -16.85 -15.50
N LEU A 149 -7.14 -16.73 -14.17
CA LEU A 149 -8.06 -17.37 -13.21
C LEU A 149 -9.51 -16.91 -13.40
N LEU A 150 -9.73 -15.69 -13.92
CA LEU A 150 -11.06 -15.17 -14.22
C LEU A 150 -11.76 -15.91 -15.37
N SER A 151 -11.01 -16.67 -16.20
CA SER A 151 -11.60 -17.51 -17.25
C SER A 151 -12.52 -18.60 -16.71
N ALA A 152 -12.35 -18.96 -15.43
CA ALA A 152 -13.18 -19.96 -14.75
C ALA A 152 -14.59 -19.44 -14.40
N VAL A 153 -14.88 -18.15 -14.56
CA VAL A 153 -16.23 -17.60 -14.35
C VAL A 153 -17.17 -18.11 -15.46
N PRO A 154 -18.27 -18.80 -15.13
CA PRO A 154 -19.18 -19.35 -16.13
C PRO A 154 -19.72 -18.29 -17.09
N TYR A 155 -19.85 -18.67 -18.36
CA TYR A 155 -20.40 -17.88 -19.47
C TYR A 155 -19.60 -16.64 -19.91
N ILE A 156 -19.06 -15.86 -18.97
CA ILE A 156 -18.42 -14.57 -19.25
C ILE A 156 -16.89 -14.55 -19.03
N GLY A 157 -16.31 -15.64 -18.50
CA GLY A 157 -14.93 -15.66 -18.04
C GLY A 157 -13.90 -15.35 -19.13
N THR A 158 -14.00 -15.98 -20.30
CA THR A 158 -13.07 -15.73 -21.42
C THR A 158 -13.15 -14.29 -21.91
N THR A 159 -14.36 -13.77 -22.09
CA THR A 159 -14.60 -12.37 -22.47
C THR A 159 -14.04 -11.39 -21.43
N LEU A 160 -14.17 -11.71 -20.14
CA LEU A 160 -13.64 -10.87 -19.06
C LEU A 160 -12.10 -10.80 -19.10
N VAL A 161 -11.43 -11.93 -19.31
CA VAL A 161 -9.96 -12.00 -19.41
C VAL A 161 -9.45 -11.21 -20.62
N GLU A 162 -9.99 -11.46 -21.81
CA GLU A 162 -9.60 -10.74 -23.04
C GLU A 162 -9.89 -9.23 -22.93
N TRP A 163 -10.98 -8.85 -22.26
CA TRP A 163 -11.29 -7.46 -21.97
C TRP A 163 -10.26 -6.81 -21.04
N ILE A 164 -9.85 -7.50 -19.97
CA ILE A 164 -8.79 -7.04 -19.05
C ILE A 164 -7.45 -6.91 -19.77
N TRP A 165 -7.11 -7.85 -20.65
CA TRP A 165 -5.87 -7.80 -21.42
C TRP A 165 -5.91 -6.72 -22.51
N GLY A 166 -7.07 -6.49 -23.11
CA GLY A 166 -7.21 -5.66 -24.30
C GLY A 166 -6.73 -6.35 -25.57
N GLY A 167 -6.79 -7.67 -25.60
CA GLY A 167 -6.23 -8.52 -26.63
C GLY A 167 -6.31 -9.99 -26.22
N PHE A 168 -5.62 -10.85 -26.95
CA PHE A 168 -5.66 -12.31 -26.76
C PHE A 168 -4.64 -12.84 -25.73
N SER A 169 -3.75 -11.98 -25.26
CA SER A 169 -2.73 -12.29 -24.25
C SER A 169 -2.34 -11.02 -23.49
N VAL A 170 -1.63 -11.18 -22.37
CA VAL A 170 -0.92 -10.07 -21.72
C VAL A 170 0.07 -9.48 -22.73
N ASP A 171 -0.09 -8.20 -23.06
CA ASP A 171 0.72 -7.51 -24.07
C ASP A 171 0.72 -5.98 -23.83
N ASN A 172 1.15 -5.18 -24.80
CA ASN A 172 1.30 -3.72 -24.66
C ASN A 172 0.05 -3.02 -24.14
N ALA A 173 -1.12 -3.37 -24.68
CA ALA A 173 -2.39 -2.81 -24.21
C ALA A 173 -2.63 -3.08 -22.71
N THR A 174 -2.19 -4.25 -22.21
CA THR A 174 -2.28 -4.63 -20.79
C THR A 174 -1.29 -3.83 -19.93
N LEU A 175 -0.06 -3.65 -20.40
CA LEU A 175 0.97 -2.91 -19.66
C LEU A 175 0.57 -1.44 -19.47
N THR A 176 0.15 -0.76 -20.54
CA THR A 176 -0.22 0.66 -20.48
C THR A 176 -1.39 0.89 -19.53
N ARG A 177 -2.45 0.07 -19.58
CA ARG A 177 -3.59 0.19 -18.65
C ARG A 177 -3.20 -0.15 -17.21
N PHE A 178 -2.34 -1.14 -16.99
CA PHE A 178 -1.89 -1.50 -15.64
C PHE A 178 -1.06 -0.38 -15.03
N PHE A 179 -0.24 0.32 -15.81
CA PHE A 179 0.41 1.55 -15.37
C PHE A 179 -0.62 2.61 -14.96
N THR A 180 -1.64 2.87 -15.78
CA THR A 180 -2.71 3.84 -15.46
C THR A 180 -3.46 3.47 -14.18
N PHE A 181 -3.85 2.20 -14.00
CA PHE A 181 -4.51 1.74 -12.78
C PHE A 181 -3.58 1.81 -11.57
N HIS A 182 -2.31 1.39 -11.71
CA HIS A 182 -1.32 1.47 -10.65
C HIS A 182 -1.09 2.91 -10.18
N PHE A 183 -1.14 3.87 -11.10
CA PHE A 183 -1.04 5.29 -10.77
C PHE A 183 -2.31 5.81 -10.07
N LEU A 184 -3.50 5.41 -10.52
CA LEU A 184 -4.79 5.88 -10.00
C LEU A 184 -5.11 5.32 -8.60
N LEU A 185 -4.94 4.02 -8.39
CA LEU A 185 -5.43 3.33 -7.20
C LEU A 185 -4.86 3.86 -5.86
N PRO A 186 -3.60 4.29 -5.74
CA PRO A 186 -3.09 4.94 -4.53
C PRO A 186 -3.91 6.16 -4.09
N PHE A 187 -4.44 6.95 -5.03
CA PHE A 187 -5.29 8.10 -4.71
C PHE A 187 -6.69 7.68 -4.26
N VAL A 188 -7.21 6.58 -4.82
CA VAL A 188 -8.45 5.95 -4.33
C VAL A 188 -8.25 5.43 -2.90
N ILE A 189 -7.09 4.86 -2.59
CA ILE A 189 -6.71 4.40 -1.24
C ILE A 189 -6.66 5.59 -0.26
N ILE A 190 -6.18 6.77 -0.66
CA ILE A 190 -6.25 7.99 0.19
C ILE A 190 -7.71 8.30 0.54
N GLY A 191 -8.60 8.33 -0.46
CA GLY A 191 -10.02 8.60 -0.25
C GLY A 191 -10.69 7.58 0.67
N ALA A 192 -10.47 6.29 0.43
CA ALA A 192 -10.99 5.21 1.27
C ALA A 192 -10.41 5.26 2.70
N SER A 193 -9.14 5.67 2.86
CA SER A 193 -8.49 5.85 4.17
C SER A 193 -9.11 6.99 4.97
N ALA A 194 -9.50 8.09 4.31
CA ALA A 194 -10.24 9.18 4.95
C ALA A 194 -11.62 8.71 5.45
N VAL A 195 -12.34 7.91 4.66
CA VAL A 195 -13.61 7.30 5.08
C VAL A 195 -13.42 6.31 6.24
N HIS A 196 -12.35 5.51 6.19
CA HIS A 196 -12.00 4.59 7.27
C HIS A 196 -11.76 5.30 8.61
N LEU A 197 -11.00 6.41 8.59
CA LEU A 197 -10.74 7.22 9.77
C LEU A 197 -12.00 7.97 10.25
N LEU A 198 -12.87 8.39 9.32
CA LEU A 198 -14.15 9.01 9.67
C LEU A 198 -15.01 8.05 10.51
N PHE A 199 -15.22 6.82 10.05
CA PHE A 199 -15.97 5.82 10.82
C PHE A 199 -15.28 5.45 12.14
N LEU A 200 -13.95 5.40 12.16
CA LEU A 200 -13.20 5.19 13.41
C LEU A 200 -13.45 6.31 14.42
N HIS A 201 -13.55 7.57 13.97
CA HIS A 201 -13.75 8.71 14.87
C HIS A 201 -15.17 8.81 15.43
N GLU A 202 -16.16 8.18 14.80
CA GLU A 202 -17.52 8.08 15.36
C GLU A 202 -17.55 7.26 16.65
N THR A 203 -16.79 6.16 16.72
CA THR A 203 -16.74 5.28 17.91
C THR A 203 -15.54 5.58 18.83
N GLY A 204 -14.47 6.12 18.26
CA GLY A 204 -13.14 6.14 18.87
C GLY A 204 -12.44 4.78 18.82
N SER A 205 -11.16 4.78 19.20
CA SER A 205 -10.33 3.58 19.25
C SER A 205 -10.79 2.57 20.30
N ASN A 206 -10.75 1.28 19.98
CA ASN A 206 -10.76 0.20 20.97
C ASN A 206 -9.43 0.19 21.76
N ASN A 207 -9.31 -0.68 22.75
CA ASN A 207 -8.12 -0.84 23.57
C ASN A 207 -7.86 -2.31 23.98
N PRO A 208 -6.67 -2.65 24.52
CA PRO A 208 -6.28 -4.03 24.78
C PRO A 208 -7.17 -4.82 25.74
N THR A 209 -7.90 -4.17 26.65
CA THR A 209 -8.77 -4.88 27.62
C THR A 209 -10.16 -5.17 27.07
N GLY A 210 -10.55 -4.54 25.95
CA GLY A 210 -11.89 -4.64 25.38
C GLY A 210 -13.00 -3.99 26.24
N LEU A 211 -12.64 -3.30 27.32
CA LEU A 211 -13.57 -2.59 28.20
C LEU A 211 -13.78 -1.14 27.73
N GLN A 212 -14.87 -0.51 28.19
CA GLN A 212 -15.15 0.89 27.87
C GLN A 212 -14.06 1.82 28.44
N SER A 213 -13.42 2.60 27.58
CA SER A 213 -12.29 3.46 27.91
C SER A 213 -12.65 4.90 28.28
N ASN A 214 -13.94 5.28 28.20
CA ASN A 214 -14.38 6.66 28.51
C ASN A 214 -13.93 7.20 29.89
N PRO A 215 -13.81 6.38 30.96
CA PRO A 215 -13.30 6.87 32.24
C PRO A 215 -11.83 7.32 32.21
N ASP A 216 -11.04 6.84 31.24
CA ASP A 216 -9.60 7.13 31.14
C ASP A 216 -9.17 7.32 29.67
N LYS A 217 -9.41 8.53 29.16
CA LYS A 217 -8.91 8.99 27.87
C LYS A 217 -7.93 10.13 28.06
N ILE A 218 -6.87 10.11 27.26
CA ILE A 218 -5.86 11.16 27.17
C ILE A 218 -5.88 11.78 25.76
N PRO A 219 -5.46 13.05 25.59
CA PRO A 219 -5.39 13.66 24.26
C PRO A 219 -4.35 12.93 23.40
N PHE A 220 -4.59 12.89 22.09
CA PHE A 220 -3.65 12.25 21.16
C PHE A 220 -2.27 12.89 21.18
N HIS A 221 -2.22 14.22 21.13
CA HIS A 221 -0.98 14.97 21.34
C HIS A 221 -0.83 15.34 22.83
N PRO A 222 0.34 15.12 23.46
CA PRO A 222 1.60 14.67 22.88
C PRO A 222 1.80 13.14 22.82
N TYR A 223 1.04 12.39 23.61
CA TYR A 223 1.32 10.99 23.95
C TYR A 223 1.44 10.08 22.73
N PHE A 224 0.40 10.02 21.92
CA PHE A 224 0.36 9.14 20.76
C PHE A 224 1.10 9.72 19.56
N SER A 225 1.20 11.05 19.44
CA SER A 225 2.05 11.66 18.40
C SER A 225 3.53 11.30 18.54
N TYR A 226 4.10 11.32 19.75
CA TYR A 226 5.49 10.90 19.95
C TYR A 226 5.67 9.38 19.86
N LYS A 227 4.70 8.61 20.36
CA LYS A 227 4.70 7.15 20.22
C LYS A 227 4.64 6.71 18.75
N ASP A 228 3.85 7.40 17.93
CA ASP A 228 3.75 7.15 16.49
C ASP A 228 5.03 7.57 15.76
N LEU A 229 5.66 8.67 16.16
CA LEU A 229 6.97 9.08 15.63
C LEU A 229 8.05 8.03 15.90
N LEU A 230 8.07 7.43 17.11
CA LEU A 230 8.97 6.31 17.41
C LEU A 230 8.69 5.10 16.50
N GLY A 231 7.42 4.75 16.31
CA GLY A 231 7.04 3.68 15.37
C GLY A 231 7.51 3.96 13.95
N ALA A 232 7.32 5.19 13.47
CA ALA A 232 7.77 5.62 12.15
C ALA A 232 9.29 5.51 12.00
N LEU A 233 10.07 5.94 13.00
CA LEU A 233 11.52 5.81 13.01
C LEU A 233 11.96 4.35 12.87
N LEU A 234 11.33 3.42 13.58
CA LEU A 234 11.65 1.99 13.51
C LEU A 234 11.34 1.40 12.13
N VAL A 235 10.17 1.70 11.56
CA VAL A 235 9.78 1.20 10.23
C VAL A 235 10.67 1.79 9.13
N ILE A 236 10.99 3.08 9.19
CA ILE A 236 11.92 3.72 8.24
C ILE A 236 13.31 3.09 8.36
N THR A 237 13.80 2.85 9.58
CA THR A 237 15.10 2.19 9.80
C THR A 237 15.12 0.81 9.17
N LEU A 238 14.09 -0.01 9.39
CA LEU A 238 13.99 -1.34 8.79
C LEU A 238 13.92 -1.28 7.26
N LEU A 239 13.10 -0.37 6.71
CA LEU A 239 12.99 -0.16 5.27
C LEU A 239 14.34 0.25 4.65
N LEU A 240 15.08 1.15 5.29
CA LEU A 240 16.40 1.58 4.82
C LEU A 240 17.44 0.46 4.93
N LEU A 241 17.41 -0.34 6.00
CA LEU A 241 18.28 -1.52 6.11
C LEU A 241 18.05 -2.48 4.94
N LEU A 242 16.79 -2.79 4.62
CA LEU A 242 16.46 -3.60 3.44
C LEU A 242 16.92 -2.93 2.15
N ALA A 243 16.51 -1.68 1.91
CA ALA A 243 16.77 -0.98 0.64
C ALA A 243 18.25 -0.69 0.37
N LEU A 244 19.09 -0.57 1.41
CA LEU A 244 20.51 -0.25 1.29
C LEU A 244 21.41 -1.50 1.38
N LEU A 245 21.11 -2.45 2.28
CA LEU A 245 22.01 -3.58 2.56
C LEU A 245 21.58 -4.87 1.86
N SER A 246 20.28 -5.08 1.68
CA SER A 246 19.73 -6.32 1.10
C SER A 246 18.52 -6.07 0.18
N PRO A 247 18.63 -5.18 -0.83
CA PRO A 247 17.49 -4.64 -1.58
C PRO A 247 16.69 -5.67 -2.37
N ASN A 248 17.30 -6.81 -2.69
CA ASN A 248 16.70 -7.89 -3.48
C ASN A 248 16.28 -9.10 -2.62
N LEU A 249 16.40 -9.03 -1.28
CA LEU A 249 16.10 -10.15 -0.40
C LEU A 249 14.66 -10.67 -0.54
N LEU A 250 13.71 -9.78 -0.80
CA LEU A 250 12.29 -10.09 -0.90
C LEU A 250 11.79 -10.21 -2.35
N GLY A 251 12.68 -10.12 -3.34
CA GLY A 251 12.34 -10.19 -4.77
C GLY A 251 12.80 -11.50 -5.40
N ASP A 252 12.17 -11.89 -6.51
CA ASP A 252 12.58 -13.06 -7.27
C ASP A 252 13.65 -12.70 -8.33
N PRO A 253 14.76 -13.44 -8.43
CA PRO A 253 15.83 -13.16 -9.39
C PRO A 253 15.37 -13.27 -10.85
N GLU A 254 14.36 -14.07 -11.17
CA GLU A 254 13.83 -14.21 -12.53
C GLU A 254 13.26 -12.88 -13.06
N ASN A 255 12.87 -11.97 -12.18
CA ASN A 255 12.39 -10.65 -12.59
C ASN A 255 13.50 -9.68 -13.03
N PHE A 256 14.76 -10.12 -13.03
CA PHE A 256 15.90 -9.42 -13.66
C PHE A 256 16.19 -9.92 -15.09
N THR A 257 15.38 -10.84 -15.62
CA THR A 257 15.38 -11.20 -17.04
C THR A 257 14.16 -10.58 -17.71
N PRO A 258 14.31 -9.91 -18.89
CA PRO A 258 13.17 -9.38 -19.62
C PRO A 258 12.12 -10.45 -19.93
N ALA A 259 10.84 -10.06 -19.92
CA ALA A 259 9.75 -10.97 -20.25
C ALA A 259 9.93 -11.64 -21.62
N ASN A 260 9.78 -12.97 -21.66
CA ASN A 260 9.78 -13.75 -22.89
C ASN A 260 8.53 -14.64 -22.91
N PRO A 261 7.55 -14.37 -23.80
CA PRO A 261 6.31 -15.14 -23.88
C PRO A 261 6.51 -16.59 -24.35
N LEU A 262 7.70 -16.94 -24.87
CA LEU A 262 8.04 -18.28 -25.33
C LEU A 262 8.82 -19.11 -24.29
N VAL A 263 9.19 -18.51 -23.15
CA VAL A 263 9.99 -19.20 -22.11
C VAL A 263 9.35 -18.98 -20.75
N THR A 264 8.64 -20.01 -20.29
CA THR A 264 8.02 -20.06 -18.97
C THR A 264 9.07 -20.32 -17.88
N PRO A 265 9.11 -19.53 -16.79
CA PRO A 265 9.98 -19.79 -15.65
C PRO A 265 9.68 -21.15 -15.00
N PRO A 266 10.66 -21.79 -14.35
CA PRO A 266 10.47 -23.10 -13.72
C PRO A 266 9.36 -23.11 -12.66
N HIS A 267 9.24 -22.03 -11.88
CA HIS A 267 8.29 -21.92 -10.76
C HIS A 267 7.66 -20.52 -10.72
N ILE A 268 6.57 -20.32 -11.46
CA ILE A 268 5.79 -19.06 -11.42
C ILE A 268 5.11 -18.93 -10.06
N LYS A 269 5.31 -17.80 -9.39
CA LYS A 269 4.72 -17.47 -8.09
C LYS A 269 4.54 -15.93 -7.94
N PRO A 270 3.52 -15.48 -7.20
CA PRO A 270 3.38 -14.08 -6.80
C PRO A 270 4.39 -13.69 -5.72
#